data_AF-A0A8C2UGS5-F1
#
_entry.id   AF-A0A8C2UGS5-F1
#
_cell.length_a   1.000
_cell.length_b   1.000
_cell.length_c   1.000
_cell.angle_alpha   90.00
_cell.angle_beta   90.00
_cell.angle_gamma   90.00
#
_symmetry.space_group_name_H-M   'P 1'
#
loop_
_entity.id
_entity.type
_entity.pdbx_description
1 polymer ?
#
loop_
_entity_poly.entity_id
_entity_poly.type
_entity_poly.pdbx_seq_one_letter_code
_entity_poly.pdbx_strand_id
1 'polypeptide(L)'
;MRHLLGWVTLAVYICGLNADLIAHLHHHVPAITTRSCVFPFTYQDGLYYNCISIHSDFAWCSFDSNFQGRWRYCTASDPPRCTFPFYFRGQQFHSCTKKGYVLNRSWCSLTSDYGKDKKWKQCSPLK
;
A
#
# COMPACT_ATOMS: atom_id res chain seq x y z
N MET A 1 24.84 54.51 32.83
CA MET A 1 23.68 54.22 33.67
C MET A 1 22.45 54.14 32.77
N ARG A 2 21.74 52.99 32.80
CA ARG A 2 20.32 52.78 32.42
C ARG A 2 19.98 53.15 30.95
N HIS A 3 19.59 52.30 30.00
CA HIS A 3 18.77 51.08 30.02
C HIS A 3 19.15 50.24 28.78
N LEU A 4 19.73 49.06 28.98
CA LEU A 4 20.11 48.09 27.92
C LEU A 4 19.23 46.82 27.93
N LEU A 5 17.99 46.90 28.45
CA LEU A 5 17.16 45.71 28.74
C LEU A 5 15.68 45.93 28.38
N GLY A 6 15.39 46.55 27.23
CA GLY A 6 14.01 46.90 26.83
C GLY A 6 13.52 46.34 25.50
N TRP A 7 14.40 45.96 24.58
CA TRP A 7 14.00 45.46 23.25
C TRP A 7 14.37 44.00 22.98
N VAL A 8 15.33 43.44 23.71
CA VAL A 8 15.68 42.02 23.56
C VAL A 8 14.65 41.11 24.22
N THR A 9 13.88 41.60 25.20
CA THR A 9 12.85 40.82 25.91
C THR A 9 11.51 40.75 25.17
N LEU A 10 11.21 41.66 24.24
CA LEU A 10 10.00 41.61 23.41
C LEU A 10 10.15 40.68 22.18
N ALA A 11 11.36 40.50 21.67
CA ALA A 11 11.62 39.55 20.58
C ALA A 11 11.58 38.09 21.08
N VAL A 12 11.94 37.83 22.33
CA VAL A 12 11.82 36.49 22.94
C VAL A 12 10.36 36.18 23.32
N TYR A 13 9.56 37.18 23.73
CA TYR A 13 8.17 36.95 24.13
C TYR A 13 7.22 36.66 22.95
N ILE A 14 7.57 37.03 21.72
CA ILE A 14 6.74 36.73 20.53
C ILE A 14 7.20 35.45 19.81
N CYS A 15 8.39 34.92 20.12
CA CYS A 15 8.86 33.63 19.60
C CYS A 15 8.49 32.42 20.49
N GLY A 16 7.87 32.64 21.65
CA GLY A 16 7.64 31.61 22.68
C GLY A 16 6.24 31.00 22.79
N LEU A 17 5.28 31.36 21.92
CA LEU A 17 3.89 30.92 22.04
C LEU A 17 3.31 30.30 20.76
N ASN A 18 4.12 29.61 19.95
CA ASN A 18 3.60 28.92 18.77
C ASN A 18 4.12 27.48 18.55
N ALA A 19 4.80 26.89 19.54
CA ALA A 19 5.11 25.47 19.49
C ALA A 19 3.97 24.58 20.04
N ASP A 20 3.22 25.06 21.03
CA ASP A 20 2.23 24.22 21.73
C ASP A 20 0.80 24.28 21.17
N LEU A 21 0.52 25.16 20.19
CA LEU A 21 -0.78 25.17 19.49
C LEU A 21 -0.82 24.25 18.25
N ILE A 22 0.34 23.71 17.82
CA ILE A 22 0.39 22.74 16.72
C ILE A 22 0.25 21.30 17.24
N ALA A 23 0.65 21.01 18.49
CA ALA A 23 0.55 19.66 19.08
C ALA A 23 -0.90 19.19 19.30
N HIS A 24 -1.85 20.12 19.50
CA HIS A 24 -3.28 19.79 19.67
C HIS A 24 -4.09 19.80 18.36
N LEU A 25 -3.48 20.16 17.23
CA LEU A 25 -4.05 20.05 15.88
C LEU A 25 -3.56 18.81 15.11
N HIS A 26 -2.89 17.87 15.80
CA HIS A 26 -2.83 16.47 15.36
C HIS A 26 -4.17 15.73 15.57
N HIS A 27 -5.28 16.47 15.62
CA HIS A 27 -6.59 15.94 15.24
C HIS A 27 -6.54 15.69 13.74
N HIS A 28 -6.11 14.47 13.39
CA HIS A 28 -6.61 13.69 12.27
C HIS A 28 -7.15 14.55 11.13
N VAL A 29 -6.26 15.23 10.40
CA VAL A 29 -6.53 15.42 8.98
C VAL A 29 -6.71 14.00 8.47
N PRO A 30 -7.92 13.56 8.04
CA PRO A 30 -7.98 12.33 7.31
C PRO A 30 -7.15 12.64 6.08
N ALA A 31 -5.93 12.07 6.00
CA ALA A 31 -5.33 11.84 4.71
C ALA A 31 -6.47 11.31 3.86
N ILE A 32 -6.76 11.98 2.73
CA ILE A 32 -7.68 11.44 1.74
C ILE A 32 -7.04 10.09 1.39
N THR A 33 -7.49 9.04 2.08
CA THR A 33 -7.05 7.69 1.87
C THR A 33 -7.60 7.41 0.49
N THR A 34 -6.72 7.49 -0.51
CA THR A 34 -7.03 7.04 -1.85
C THR A 34 -7.49 5.59 -1.69
N ARG A 35 -8.81 5.39 -1.74
CA ARG A 35 -9.42 4.08 -1.47
C ARG A 35 -8.91 3.11 -2.53
N SER A 36 -7.91 2.35 -2.13
CA SER A 36 -7.12 1.47 -2.99
C SER A 36 -7.65 0.05 -2.87
N CYS A 37 -7.45 -0.75 -3.91
CA CYS A 37 -7.75 -2.17 -3.86
C CYS A 37 -7.05 -2.83 -2.66
N VAL A 38 -7.79 -3.63 -1.90
CA VAL A 38 -7.24 -4.49 -0.85
C VAL A 38 -7.05 -5.88 -1.43
N PHE A 39 -5.84 -6.42 -1.28
CA PHE A 39 -5.53 -7.80 -1.63
C PHE A 39 -4.87 -8.51 -0.44
N PRO A 40 -5.23 -9.77 -0.15
CA PRO A 40 -6.38 -10.46 -0.73
C PRO A 40 -7.72 -9.92 -0.20
N PHE A 41 -8.80 -10.11 -0.95
CA PHE A 41 -10.17 -9.87 -0.47
C PHE A 41 -11.06 -11.09 -0.68
N THR A 42 -12.02 -11.29 0.22
CA THR A 42 -13.06 -12.32 0.08
C THR A 42 -14.28 -11.75 -0.61
N TYR A 43 -14.83 -12.50 -1.57
CA TYR A 43 -16.09 -12.20 -2.24
C TYR A 43 -16.82 -13.51 -2.49
N GLN A 44 -18.07 -13.62 -2.02
CA GLN A 44 -18.79 -14.89 -1.92
C GLN A 44 -17.89 -15.92 -1.17
N ASP A 45 -17.75 -17.13 -1.70
CA ASP A 45 -16.91 -18.19 -1.11
C ASP A 45 -15.46 -18.17 -1.63
N GLY A 46 -15.03 -17.10 -2.32
CA GLY A 46 -13.72 -16.98 -2.94
C GLY A 46 -12.77 -16.01 -2.23
N LEU A 47 -11.47 -16.31 -2.26
CA LEU A 47 -10.38 -15.44 -1.82
C LEU A 47 -9.51 -15.01 -3.03
N TYR A 48 -9.42 -13.71 -3.26
CA TYR A 48 -8.84 -13.16 -4.49
C TYR A 48 -7.64 -12.27 -4.21
N TYR A 49 -6.55 -12.52 -4.93
CA TYR A 49 -5.26 -11.82 -4.77
C TYR A 49 -4.99 -10.80 -5.88
N ASN A 50 -5.95 -10.60 -6.79
CA ASN A 50 -5.87 -9.71 -7.93
C ASN A 50 -7.28 -9.23 -8.29
N CYS A 51 -7.36 -8.25 -9.19
CA CYS A 51 -8.64 -7.80 -9.74
C CYS A 51 -9.36 -8.97 -10.43
N ILE A 52 -10.67 -9.09 -10.23
CA ILE A 52 -11.50 -10.17 -10.76
C ILE A 52 -12.56 -9.60 -11.71
N SER A 53 -13.02 -10.41 -12.67
CA SER A 53 -14.13 -10.06 -13.57
C SER A 53 -15.39 -10.89 -13.27
N ILE A 54 -15.53 -11.36 -12.03
CA ILE A 54 -16.70 -12.15 -11.63
C ILE A 54 -17.92 -11.23 -11.64
N HIS A 55 -18.96 -11.62 -12.36
CA HIS A 55 -20.21 -10.86 -12.55
C HIS A 55 -20.00 -9.44 -13.09
N SER A 56 -18.96 -9.22 -13.90
CA SER A 56 -18.65 -7.91 -14.50
C SER A 56 -17.83 -8.06 -15.78
N ASP A 57 -18.12 -7.23 -16.78
CA ASP A 57 -17.31 -7.16 -18.01
C ASP A 57 -15.91 -6.59 -17.76
N PHE A 58 -15.76 -5.80 -16.70
CA PHE A 58 -14.51 -5.14 -16.33
C PHE A 58 -13.94 -5.71 -15.02
N ALA A 59 -12.60 -5.79 -14.95
CA ALA A 59 -11.92 -6.24 -13.74
C ALA A 59 -12.11 -5.24 -12.60
N TRP A 60 -12.45 -5.73 -11.41
CA TRP A 60 -12.74 -4.93 -10.23
C TRP A 60 -12.06 -5.49 -8.98
N CYS A 61 -12.00 -4.68 -7.93
CA CYS A 61 -11.46 -5.04 -6.63
C CYS A 61 -12.31 -4.47 -5.49
N SER A 62 -12.20 -5.07 -4.31
CA SER A 62 -12.80 -4.50 -3.09
C SER A 62 -11.85 -3.53 -2.38
N PHE A 63 -12.44 -2.61 -1.62
CA PHE A 63 -11.70 -1.79 -0.64
C PHE A 63 -11.58 -2.48 0.73
N ASP A 64 -12.21 -3.64 0.90
CA ASP A 64 -12.29 -4.36 2.14
C ASP A 64 -11.68 -5.75 1.99
N SER A 65 -11.03 -6.26 3.03
CA SER A 65 -10.58 -7.65 3.05
C SER A 65 -11.75 -8.63 3.03
N ASN A 66 -12.89 -8.24 3.61
CA ASN A 66 -14.16 -8.94 3.48
C ASN A 66 -15.17 -8.05 2.75
N PHE A 67 -15.67 -8.49 1.60
CA PHE A 67 -16.50 -7.65 0.73
C PHE A 67 -17.76 -7.14 1.43
N GLN A 68 -17.87 -5.81 1.53
CA GLN A 68 -19.01 -5.09 2.13
C GLN A 68 -19.79 -4.26 1.10
N GLY A 69 -19.69 -4.60 -0.19
CA GLY A 69 -20.33 -3.84 -1.26
C GLY A 69 -19.55 -2.61 -1.73
N ARG A 70 -18.36 -2.33 -1.17
CA ARG A 70 -17.47 -1.25 -1.63
C ARG A 70 -16.42 -1.80 -2.58
N TRP A 71 -16.43 -1.29 -3.81
CA TRP A 71 -15.56 -1.74 -4.88
C TRP A 71 -15.33 -0.64 -5.93
N ARG A 72 -14.37 -0.88 -6.83
CA ARG A 72 -14.23 -0.12 -8.08
C ARG A 72 -13.61 -0.96 -9.17
N TYR A 73 -13.72 -0.50 -10.41
CA TYR A 73 -12.94 -1.04 -11.52
C TYR A 73 -11.46 -0.76 -11.31
N CYS A 74 -10.66 -1.78 -11.64
CA CYS A 74 -9.21 -1.69 -11.59
C CYS A 74 -8.66 -0.91 -12.77
N THR A 75 -7.54 -0.25 -12.52
CA THR A 75 -6.75 0.45 -13.51
C THR A 75 -5.34 -0.14 -13.55
N ALA A 76 -4.47 0.36 -14.43
CA ALA A 76 -3.06 -0.02 -14.44
C ALA A 76 -2.33 0.27 -13.10
N SER A 77 -2.89 1.15 -12.28
CA SER A 77 -2.38 1.51 -10.94
C SER A 77 -2.82 0.55 -9.83
N ASP A 78 -3.55 -0.53 -10.17
CA ASP A 78 -4.03 -1.53 -9.22
C ASP A 78 -3.36 -2.91 -9.34
N PRO A 79 -2.04 -3.01 -9.60
CA PRO A 79 -1.41 -4.31 -9.63
C PRO A 79 -1.37 -4.86 -8.20
N PRO A 80 -1.66 -6.16 -7.99
CA PRO A 80 -1.46 -6.76 -6.69
C PRO A 80 0.02 -6.72 -6.30
N ARG A 81 0.32 -6.68 -5.01
CA ARG A 81 1.69 -6.59 -4.51
C ARG A 81 2.31 -7.98 -4.40
N CYS A 82 3.60 -8.06 -4.69
CA CYS A 82 4.37 -9.25 -4.38
C CYS A 82 4.45 -9.44 -2.86
N THR A 83 4.40 -10.68 -2.40
CA THR A 83 4.75 -11.03 -1.03
C THR A 83 6.22 -11.39 -0.98
N PHE A 84 7.00 -10.70 -0.15
CA PHE A 84 8.40 -11.03 0.12
C PHE A 84 8.63 -11.21 1.61
N PRO A 85 9.43 -12.21 2.03
CA PRO A 85 9.91 -13.30 1.18
C PRO A 85 8.78 -14.26 0.75
N PHE A 86 9.01 -15.00 -0.33
CA PHE A 86 8.14 -16.12 -0.71
C PHE A 86 8.93 -17.40 -1.00
N TYR A 87 8.32 -18.55 -0.74
CA TYR A 87 8.88 -19.88 -1.01
C TYR A 87 8.45 -20.41 -2.39
N PHE A 88 9.41 -20.91 -3.15
CA PHE A 88 9.20 -21.61 -4.42
C PHE A 88 10.21 -22.75 -4.59
N ARG A 89 9.72 -23.99 -4.76
CA ARG A 89 10.54 -25.20 -4.96
C ARG A 89 11.66 -25.34 -3.91
N GLY A 90 11.30 -25.17 -2.64
CA GLY A 90 12.24 -25.30 -1.50
C GLY A 90 13.24 -24.16 -1.35
N GLN A 91 13.09 -23.06 -2.10
CA GLN A 91 13.96 -21.89 -2.01
C GLN A 91 13.15 -20.63 -1.66
N GLN A 92 13.73 -19.77 -0.82
CA GLN A 92 13.16 -18.47 -0.46
C GLN A 92 13.64 -17.38 -1.43
N PHE A 93 12.74 -16.50 -1.85
CA PHE A 93 13.02 -15.37 -2.75
C PHE A 93 12.61 -14.05 -2.09
N HIS A 94 13.50 -13.06 -2.16
CA HIS A 94 13.29 -11.70 -1.62
C HIS A 94 13.07 -10.65 -2.72
N SER A 95 13.08 -11.08 -3.98
CA SER A 95 12.88 -10.25 -5.15
C SER A 95 12.26 -11.08 -6.26
N CYS A 96 11.83 -10.43 -7.34
CA CYS A 96 11.31 -11.13 -8.50
C CYS A 96 12.34 -12.11 -9.07
N THR A 97 11.91 -13.32 -9.37
CA THR A 97 12.77 -14.38 -9.90
C THR A 97 12.39 -14.72 -11.32
N LYS A 98 13.35 -15.18 -12.11
CA LYS A 98 13.11 -15.77 -13.44
C LYS A 98 13.03 -17.30 -13.38
N LYS A 99 13.31 -17.88 -12.22
CA LYS A 99 13.39 -19.33 -12.04
C LYS A 99 12.02 -19.96 -12.35
N GLY A 100 12.02 -20.99 -13.19
CA GLY A 100 10.82 -21.74 -13.54
C GLY A 100 9.86 -21.04 -14.51
N TYR A 101 10.23 -19.88 -15.07
CA TYR A 101 9.41 -19.19 -16.07
C TYR A 101 10.05 -19.25 -17.46
N VAL A 102 9.27 -19.61 -18.48
CA VAL A 102 9.73 -19.68 -19.88
C VAL A 102 9.76 -18.25 -20.46
N LEU A 103 10.68 -17.95 -21.38
CA LEU A 103 10.82 -16.61 -22.02
C LEU A 103 11.48 -15.50 -21.18
N ASN A 104 12.30 -15.83 -20.17
CA ASN A 104 13.15 -14.88 -19.42
C ASN A 104 12.39 -13.75 -18.69
N ARG A 105 11.07 -13.90 -18.48
CA ARG A 105 10.26 -12.97 -17.71
C ARG A 105 10.42 -13.24 -16.21
N SER A 106 10.50 -12.18 -15.42
CA SER A 106 10.54 -12.29 -13.96
C SER A 106 9.13 -12.33 -13.38
N TRP A 107 8.98 -12.95 -12.22
CA TRP A 107 7.71 -13.08 -11.51
C TRP A 107 7.92 -13.06 -10.00
N CYS A 108 6.84 -12.85 -9.26
CA CYS A 108 6.81 -12.94 -7.81
C CYS A 108 5.54 -13.62 -7.33
N SER A 109 5.59 -14.24 -6.14
CA SER A 109 4.40 -14.78 -5.49
C SER A 109 3.53 -13.66 -4.91
N LEU A 110 2.23 -13.91 -4.85
CA LEU A 110 1.25 -13.07 -4.13
C LEU A 110 0.97 -13.62 -2.72
N THR A 111 1.64 -14.70 -2.33
CA THR A 111 1.58 -15.32 -1.00
C THR A 111 2.97 -15.71 -0.50
N SER A 112 3.09 -16.05 0.78
CA SER A 112 4.36 -16.52 1.37
C SER A 112 4.80 -17.89 0.87
N ASP A 113 3.87 -18.76 0.45
CA ASP A 113 4.16 -20.08 -0.10
C ASP A 113 3.49 -20.28 -1.47
N TYR A 114 4.28 -20.06 -2.53
CA TYR A 114 3.80 -20.29 -3.89
C TYR A 114 3.48 -21.77 -4.14
N GLY A 115 4.22 -22.70 -3.52
CA GLY A 115 4.02 -24.13 -3.74
C GLY A 115 2.61 -24.57 -3.34
N LYS A 116 2.12 -24.02 -2.23
CA LYS A 116 0.77 -24.24 -1.72
C LYS A 116 -0.28 -23.47 -2.51
N ASP A 117 -0.11 -22.15 -2.64
CA ASP A 117 -1.22 -21.28 -3.08
C ASP A 117 -1.24 -21.04 -4.60
N LYS A 118 -0.08 -21.18 -5.25
CA LYS A 118 0.14 -20.99 -6.69
C LYS A 118 -0.34 -19.63 -7.21
N LYS A 119 -0.33 -18.61 -6.35
CA LYS A 119 -0.71 -17.23 -6.70
C LYS A 119 0.55 -16.42 -7.03
N TRP A 120 0.55 -15.77 -8.18
CA TRP A 120 1.71 -15.04 -8.65
C TRP A 120 1.30 -13.92 -9.60
N LYS A 121 2.23 -13.01 -9.87
CA LYS A 121 2.14 -12.07 -10.99
C LYS A 121 3.47 -11.98 -11.71
N GLN A 122 3.42 -11.60 -12.99
CA GLN A 122 4.61 -11.19 -13.70
C GLN A 122 5.15 -9.91 -13.07
N CYS A 123 6.46 -9.84 -12.90
CA CYS A 123 7.13 -8.59 -12.58
C CYS A 123 7.42 -7.81 -13.86
N SER A 124 7.43 -6.49 -13.74
CA SER A 124 7.88 -5.57 -14.79
C SER A 124 9.32 -5.94 -15.25
N PRO A 125 9.69 -5.66 -16.51
CA PRO A 125 9.51 -4.36 -17.12
C PRO A 125 8.25 -4.38 -17.97
N LEU A 126 7.24 -3.59 -17.58
CA LEU A 126 6.39 -3.04 -18.64
C LEU A 126 7.38 -2.19 -19.46
N LYS A 127 7.67 -2.65 -20.68
CA LYS A 127 8.50 -1.90 -21.62
C LYS A 127 7.91 -0.52 -21.84
#